data_AF-A0A1H6N0V0-F1
#
_entry.id   AF-A0A1H6N0V0-F1
#
_cell.length_a   1.000
_cell.length_b   1.000
_cell.length_c   1.000
_cell.angle_alpha   90.00
_cell.angle_beta   90.00
_cell.angle_gamma   90.00
#
_symmetry.space_group_name_H-M   'P 1'
#
loop_
_entity.id
_entity.type
_entity.pdbx_description
1 polymer ?
#
loop_
_entity_poly.entity_id
_entity_poly.type
_entity_poly.pdbx_seq_one_letter_code
_entity_poly.pdbx_strand_id
1 'polypeptide(L)'
;MKSSYYVLGIGYKVSDYEKKHPYEVWLDIDNADAPLVMLEGRGMGGIGGSFKPSDIIEPQWKEHLIISNTEWLIPLCIDAAQNRNMLDFKLVLETYNYLHNCSPTQVSK
;
A
#
# COMPACT_ATOMS: atom_id res chain seq x y z
N MET A 1 7.73 -20.17 -4.03
CA MET A 1 8.46 -18.97 -4.50
C MET A 1 8.36 -17.95 -3.37
N LYS A 2 9.42 -17.20 -3.09
CA LYS A 2 9.33 -16.08 -2.12
C LYS A 2 8.58 -14.95 -2.81
N SER A 3 7.55 -14.40 -2.19
CA SER A 3 6.82 -13.27 -2.75
C SER A 3 7.62 -11.99 -2.52
N SER A 4 7.71 -11.14 -3.55
CA SER A 4 8.41 -9.86 -3.51
C SER A 4 7.44 -8.74 -3.20
N TYR A 5 7.61 -8.12 -2.04
CA TYR A 5 6.82 -6.96 -1.63
C TYR A 5 7.67 -5.70 -1.66
N TYR A 6 7.05 -4.58 -2.01
CA TYR A 6 7.64 -3.25 -1.87
C TYR A 6 6.86 -2.44 -0.85
N VAL A 7 7.54 -1.93 0.18
CA VAL A 7 6.92 -1.08 1.19
C VAL A 7 6.75 0.33 0.62
N LEU A 8 5.51 0.76 0.41
CA LEU A 8 5.16 2.06 -0.16
C LEU A 8 4.89 3.12 0.92
N GLY A 9 4.51 2.71 2.13
CA GLY A 9 4.28 3.64 3.23
C GLY A 9 4.18 2.93 4.57
N ILE A 10 4.69 3.59 5.61
CA ILE A 10 4.51 3.20 7.00
C ILE A 10 4.18 4.47 7.78
N GLY A 11 3.05 4.45 8.48
CA GLY A 11 2.59 5.55 9.30
C GLY A 11 2.10 5.07 10.67
N TYR A 12 1.89 6.03 11.56
CA TYR A 12 1.39 5.79 12.91
C TYR A 12 0.34 6.83 13.23
N LYS A 13 -0.75 6.42 13.90
CA LYS A 13 -1.71 7.37 14.45
C LYS A 13 -1.02 8.27 15.47
N VAL A 14 -1.44 9.54 15.52
CA VAL A 14 -0.94 10.50 16.52
C VAL A 14 -1.23 10.02 17.95
N SER A 15 -2.30 9.26 18.15
CA SER A 15 -2.65 8.64 19.43
C SER A 15 -1.77 7.46 19.81
N ASP A 16 -1.03 6.85 18.87
CA ASP A 16 -0.08 5.76 19.13
C ASP A 16 1.31 6.33 19.43
N TYR A 17 1.44 6.99 20.58
CA TYR A 17 2.67 7.66 21.00
C TYR A 17 3.89 6.75 21.03
N GLU A 18 3.67 5.47 21.33
CA GLU A 18 4.72 4.45 21.41
C GLU A 18 5.06 3.83 20.05
N LYS A 19 4.33 4.20 18.98
CA LYS A 19 4.50 3.68 17.61
C LYS A 19 4.51 2.16 17.55
N LYS A 20 3.61 1.53 18.30
CA LYS A 20 3.51 0.06 18.38
C LYS A 20 2.63 -0.53 17.28
N HIS A 21 1.77 0.29 16.68
CA HIS A 21 0.71 -0.13 15.77
C HIS A 21 0.84 0.59 14.42
N PRO A 22 1.78 0.14 13.57
CA PRO A 22 1.97 0.76 12.27
C PRO A 22 0.78 0.49 11.34
N TYR A 23 0.47 1.48 10.52
CA TYR A 23 -0.32 1.36 9.30
C TYR A 23 0.65 1.27 8.15
N GLU A 24 0.62 0.16 7.41
CA GLU A 24 1.53 -0.08 6.30
C GLU A 24 0.76 -0.29 5.00
N VAL A 25 1.37 0.15 3.90
CA VAL A 25 0.86 -0.06 2.53
C VAL A 25 1.98 -0.63 1.71
N TRP A 26 1.78 -1.84 1.19
CA TRP A 26 2.78 -2.55 0.37
C TRP A 26 2.22 -2.88 -1.01
N LEU A 27 3.13 -3.10 -1.96
CA LEU A 27 2.84 -3.62 -3.29
C LEU A 27 3.36 -5.05 -3.40
N ASP A 28 2.48 -5.99 -3.72
CA ASP A 28 2.79 -7.38 -4.07
C ASP A 28 2.84 -7.51 -5.60
N ILE A 29 4.05 -7.62 -6.16
CA ILE A 29 4.21 -7.73 -7.62
C ILE A 29 3.91 -9.13 -8.16
N ASP A 30 3.75 -10.12 -7.27
CA ASP A 30 3.44 -11.50 -7.63
C ASP A 30 1.91 -11.76 -7.61
N ASN A 31 1.12 -10.82 -7.09
CA ASN A 31 -0.34 -10.90 -7.04
C ASN A 31 -1.01 -9.83 -7.93
N ALA A 32 -1.19 -10.14 -9.21
CA ALA A 32 -1.82 -9.22 -10.15
C ALA A 32 -3.32 -8.95 -9.89
N ASP A 33 -4.05 -9.83 -9.20
CA ASP A 33 -5.49 -9.65 -8.96
C ASP A 33 -5.76 -8.68 -7.80
N ALA A 34 -4.92 -8.74 -6.76
CA ALA A 34 -5.04 -7.92 -5.55
C ALA A 34 -3.65 -7.45 -5.07
N PRO A 35 -2.98 -6.57 -5.83
CA PRO A 35 -1.57 -6.24 -5.63
C PRO A 35 -1.30 -5.32 -4.43
N LEU A 36 -2.32 -4.69 -3.85
CA LEU A 36 -2.15 -3.72 -2.78
C LEU A 36 -2.39 -4.38 -1.43
N VAL A 37 -1.41 -4.32 -0.54
CA VAL A 37 -1.51 -4.94 0.79
C VAL A 37 -1.61 -3.84 1.84
N MET A 38 -2.70 -3.87 2.60
CA MET A 38 -2.93 -2.95 3.72
C MET A 38 -2.72 -3.74 5.02
N LEU A 39 -1.87 -3.24 5.92
CA LEU A 39 -1.57 -3.88 7.20
C LEU A 39 -1.80 -2.89 8.35
N GLU A 40 -2.45 -3.35 9.41
CA GLU A 40 -2.62 -2.60 10.66
C GLU A 40 -2.12 -3.42 11.86
N GLY A 41 -1.32 -2.80 12.73
CA GLY A 41 -1.10 -3.29 14.10
C GLY A 41 -0.35 -4.62 14.21
N ARG A 42 0.92 -4.67 13.75
CA ARG A 42 1.80 -5.84 13.97
C ARG A 42 1.79 -6.28 15.44
N GLY A 43 1.47 -7.55 15.69
CA GLY A 43 1.53 -8.16 17.02
C GLY A 43 0.21 -8.24 17.81
N MET A 44 -0.89 -7.66 17.30
CA MET A 44 -2.23 -7.72 17.92
C MET A 44 -3.20 -8.63 17.16
N GLY A 45 -2.69 -9.59 16.39
CA GLY A 45 -3.49 -10.33 15.40
C GLY A 45 -3.87 -9.49 14.18
N GLY A 46 -3.00 -8.54 13.83
CA GLY A 46 -3.23 -7.48 12.83
C GLY A 46 -4.06 -7.88 11.62
N ILE A 47 -5.03 -7.03 11.29
CA ILE A 47 -5.88 -7.18 10.13
C ILE A 47 -5.03 -6.74 8.94
N GLY A 48 -4.66 -7.72 8.12
CA GLY A 48 -3.92 -7.51 6.89
C GLY A 48 -4.65 -8.18 5.74
N GLY A 49 -4.75 -7.49 4.60
CA GLY A 49 -5.43 -8.02 3.43
C GLY A 49 -4.75 -7.59 2.14
N SER A 50 -4.95 -8.39 1.10
CA SER A 50 -4.65 -8.03 -0.29
C SER A 50 -5.91 -7.48 -0.93
N PHE A 51 -5.77 -6.37 -1.64
CA PHE A 51 -6.87 -5.57 -2.15
C PHE A 51 -6.65 -5.22 -3.62
N LYS A 52 -7.76 -5.14 -4.36
CA LYS A 52 -7.78 -4.64 -5.72
C LYS A 52 -7.66 -3.12 -5.71
N PRO A 53 -7.20 -2.50 -6.81
CA PRO A 53 -7.25 -1.05 -6.97
C PRO A 53 -8.64 -0.45 -6.69
N SER A 54 -9.72 -1.11 -7.12
CA SER A 54 -11.09 -0.69 -6.85
C SER A 54 -11.46 -0.69 -5.36
N ASP A 55 -10.84 -1.55 -4.55
CA ASP A 55 -11.13 -1.57 -3.12
C ASP A 55 -10.45 -0.38 -2.42
N ILE A 56 -9.25 0.00 -2.86
CA ILE A 56 -8.43 1.05 -2.22
C ILE A 56 -9.03 2.46 -2.37
N ILE A 57 -9.83 2.70 -3.41
CA ILE A 57 -10.51 3.99 -3.61
C ILE A 57 -11.73 4.16 -2.69
N GLU A 58 -12.18 3.09 -2.01
CA GLU A 58 -13.33 3.17 -1.10
C GLU A 58 -13.03 4.06 0.12
N PRO A 59 -14.01 4.83 0.62
CA PRO A 59 -13.80 5.81 1.70
C PRO A 59 -13.17 5.23 2.97
N GLN A 60 -13.39 3.95 3.25
CA GLN A 60 -12.86 3.25 4.41
C GLN A 60 -11.32 3.21 4.46
N TRP A 61 -10.64 3.26 3.30
CA TRP A 61 -9.17 3.21 3.24
C TRP A 61 -8.52 4.59 3.29
N LYS A 62 -9.30 5.67 3.18
CA LYS A 62 -8.78 7.03 3.13
C LYS A 62 -7.92 7.37 4.35
N GLU A 63 -8.37 7.02 5.55
CA GLU A 63 -7.61 7.28 6.78
C GLU A 63 -6.27 6.53 6.75
N HIS A 64 -6.28 5.25 6.35
CA HIS A 64 -5.07 4.43 6.25
C HIS A 64 -4.05 5.06 5.31
N LEU A 65 -4.48 5.45 4.11
CA LEU A 65 -3.63 6.08 3.09
C LEU A 65 -3.05 7.42 3.55
N ILE A 66 -3.83 8.24 4.27
CA ILE A 66 -3.33 9.49 4.87
C ILE A 66 -2.25 9.18 5.90
N ILE A 67 -2.52 8.26 6.84
CA ILE A 67 -1.58 7.92 7.91
C ILE A 67 -0.26 7.42 7.32
N SER A 68 -0.31 6.55 6.31
CA SER A 68 0.88 5.98 5.66
C SER A 68 1.52 6.90 4.61
N ASN A 69 0.97 8.09 4.37
CA ASN A 69 1.42 9.04 3.35
C ASN A 69 1.43 8.44 1.92
N THR A 70 0.39 7.68 1.58
CA THR A 70 0.24 6.99 0.29
C THR A 70 -1.03 7.38 -0.48
N GLU A 71 -1.62 8.53 -0.17
CA GLU A 71 -2.79 9.07 -0.93
C GLU A 71 -2.48 9.27 -2.42
N TRP A 72 -1.21 9.40 -2.80
CA TRP A 72 -0.78 9.49 -4.19
C TRP A 72 -1.11 8.22 -5.02
N LEU A 73 -1.41 7.10 -4.37
CA LEU A 73 -1.88 5.88 -5.05
C LEU A 73 -3.30 6.02 -5.59
N ILE A 74 -4.13 6.90 -5.03
CA ILE A 74 -5.54 7.05 -5.40
C ILE A 74 -5.73 7.27 -6.91
N PRO A 75 -5.09 8.27 -7.57
CA PRO A 75 -5.25 8.45 -9.01
C PRO A 75 -4.83 7.20 -9.82
N LEU A 76 -3.74 6.53 -9.44
CA LEU A 76 -3.30 5.29 -10.10
C LEU A 76 -4.32 4.16 -9.95
N CYS A 77 -4.96 4.08 -8.78
CA CYS A 77 -6.00 3.09 -8.51
C CYS A 77 -7.30 3.39 -9.26
N ILE A 78 -7.67 4.67 -9.42
CA ILE A 78 -8.82 5.09 -10.24
C ILE A 78 -8.61 4.66 -11.69
N ASP A 79 -7.43 4.94 -12.26
CA ASP A 79 -7.10 4.55 -13.63
C ASP A 79 -7.12 3.01 -13.80
N ALA A 80 -6.54 2.29 -12.84
CA ALA A 80 -6.55 0.82 -12.83
C ALA A 80 -7.96 0.23 -12.70
N ALA A 81 -8.83 0.82 -11.87
CA ALA A 81 -10.22 0.37 -11.70
C ALA A 81 -11.03 0.50 -13.00
N GLN A 82 -10.76 1.53 -13.79
CA GLN A 82 -11.34 1.69 -15.14
C GLN A 82 -10.78 0.67 -16.14
N ASN A 83 -9.56 0.18 -15.89
CA ASN A 83 -8.88 -0.81 -16.72
C ASN A 83 -8.87 -2.21 -16.08
N ARG A 84 -10.05 -2.71 -15.66
CA ARG A 84 -10.25 -4.07 -15.14
C ARG A 84 -9.37 -4.41 -13.92
N ASN A 85 -9.11 -3.44 -13.05
CA ASN A 85 -8.24 -3.58 -11.87
C ASN A 85 -6.78 -3.92 -12.19
N MET A 86 -6.31 -3.67 -13.42
CA MET A 86 -4.90 -3.86 -13.78
C MET A 86 -4.07 -2.66 -13.33
N LEU A 87 -3.34 -2.82 -12.23
CA LEU A 87 -2.40 -1.82 -11.73
C LEU A 87 -1.05 -1.94 -12.44
N ASP A 88 -0.54 -0.84 -12.99
CA ASP A 88 0.80 -0.79 -13.57
C ASP A 88 1.87 -0.66 -12.46
N PHE A 89 2.51 -1.77 -12.12
CA PHE A 89 3.53 -1.80 -11.06
C PHE A 89 4.73 -0.93 -11.37
N LYS A 90 5.12 -0.80 -12.64
CA LYS A 90 6.25 0.04 -13.03
C LYS A 90 5.90 1.50 -12.75
N LEU A 91 4.72 1.94 -13.16
CA LEU A 91 4.25 3.31 -12.90
C LEU A 91 4.15 3.60 -11.40
N VAL A 92 3.69 2.64 -10.59
CA VAL A 92 3.63 2.80 -9.12
C VAL A 92 5.04 3.02 -8.55
N LEU A 93 6.01 2.19 -8.94
CA LEU A 93 7.40 2.28 -8.45
C LEU A 93 8.11 3.56 -8.94
N GLU A 94 7.88 3.97 -10.19
CA GLU A 94 8.41 5.22 -10.75
C GLU A 94 7.80 6.44 -10.04
N THR A 95 6.49 6.42 -9.77
CA THR A 95 5.79 7.48 -9.02
C THR A 95 6.32 7.59 -7.60
N TYR A 96 6.51 6.46 -6.91
CA TYR A 96 7.14 6.45 -5.58
C TYR A 96 8.52 7.11 -5.63
N ASN A 97 9.36 6.71 -6.59
CA ASN A 97 10.72 7.23 -6.71
C ASN A 97 10.72 8.74 -6.96
N TYR A 98 9.84 9.21 -7.84
CA TYR A 98 9.67 10.64 -8.10
C TYR A 98 9.26 11.44 -6.85
N LEU A 99 8.33 10.91 -6.04
CA LEU A 99 7.82 11.61 -4.86
C LEU A 99 8.78 11.57 -3.66
N HIS A 100 9.54 10.48 -3.51
CA HIS A 100 10.38 10.22 -2.33
C HIS A 100 11.88 10.35 -2.59
N ASN A 101 12.30 10.56 -3.84
CA ASN A 101 13.70 10.59 -4.29
C ASN A 101 14.50 9.32 -3.90
N CYS A 102 13.83 8.18 -3.79
CA CYS A 102 14.43 6.89 -3.49
C CYS A 102 13.56 5.72 -3.96
N SER A 103 14.14 4.52 -4.06
CA SER A 103 13.36 3.30 -4.32
C SER A 103 12.68 2.78 -3.05
N PRO A 104 11.47 2.20 -3.15
CA PRO A 104 10.82 1.59 -2.00
C PRO A 104 11.61 0.38 -1.50
N THR A 105 11.52 0.10 -0.20
CA THR A 105 12.22 -1.05 0.38
C THR A 105 11.57 -2.35 -0.08
N GLN A 106 12.36 -3.22 -0.72
CA GLN A 106 11.92 -4.56 -1.09
C GLN A 106 12.07 -5.52 0.10
N VAL A 107 11.02 -6.28 0.39
CA VAL A 107 11.02 -7.34 1.41
C VAL A 107 10.57 -8.66 0.78
N SER A 108 11.24 -9.75 1.15
CA SER A 108 10.85 -11.10 0.73
C SER A 108 10.14 -11.81 1.87
N LYS A 109 8.97 -12.38 1.61
CA LYS A 109 8.27 -13.29 2.53
C LYS A 109 8.13 -14.67 1.92
#